data_AF-A0A958PKS3-F1
#
_entry.id   AF-A0A958PKS3-F1
#
_cell.length_a   1.000
_cell.length_b   1.000
_cell.length_c   1.000
_cell.angle_alpha   90.00
_cell.angle_beta   90.00
_cell.angle_gamma   90.00
#
_symmetry.space_group_name_H-M   'P 1'
#
loop_
_entity.id
_entity.type
_entity.pdbx_description
1 polymer ?
#
loop_
_entity_poly.entity_id
_entity_poly.type
_entity_poly.pdbx_seq_one_letter_code
_entity_poly.pdbx_strand_id
1 'polypeptide(L)'
;QSFSCHVDVVDPHADHDEVKHEYGYELASEVAGPYDAVIVAVNHDEYAAKDEAWYKGMLKPKGVLVDLKGIYRGRMKELTYWSL
;
A
#
# COMPACT_ATOMS: atom_id res chain seq x y z
N GLN A 1 7.72 7.48 18.54
CA GLN A 1 6.63 6.63 19.02
C GLN A 1 6.47 5.50 18.03
N SER A 2 6.77 4.27 18.43
CA SER A 2 6.46 3.10 17.61
C SER A 2 5.02 2.72 17.92
N PHE A 3 4.09 3.21 17.11
CA PHE A 3 2.73 2.67 17.10
C PHE A 3 2.89 1.18 16.78
N SER A 4 2.38 0.29 17.62
CA SER A 4 2.63 -1.17 17.58
C SER A 4 2.01 -1.85 16.33
N CYS A 5 2.35 -1.35 15.16
CA CYS A 5 1.84 -1.69 13.85
C CYS A 5 2.88 -2.57 13.16
N HIS A 6 2.42 -3.68 12.62
CA HIS A 6 3.20 -4.46 11.67
C HIS A 6 3.06 -3.80 10.30
N VAL A 7 4.18 -3.43 9.69
CA VAL A 7 4.22 -2.68 8.43
C VAL A 7 5.06 -3.47 7.44
N ASP A 8 4.45 -3.83 6.32
CA ASP A 8 5.14 -4.36 5.16
C ASP A 8 5.26 -3.23 4.14
N VAL A 9 6.48 -3.00 3.64
CA VAL A 9 6.77 -2.01 2.60
C VAL A 9 7.15 -2.76 1.33
N VAL A 10 6.46 -2.47 0.24
CA VAL A 10 6.72 -3.06 -1.08
C VAL A 10 6.85 -1.93 -2.07
N ASP A 11 7.94 -1.94 -2.83
CA ASP A 11 8.19 -1.00 -3.93
C ASP A 11 8.98 -1.75 -5.03
N PRO A 12 8.43 -1.89 -6.25
CA PRO A 12 9.09 -2.61 -7.34
C PRO A 12 10.32 -1.89 -7.91
N HIS A 13 10.48 -0.60 -7.63
CA HIS A 13 11.58 0.22 -8.13
C HIS A 13 12.64 0.51 -7.07
N ALA A 14 12.37 0.22 -5.79
CA ALA A 14 13.32 0.48 -4.73
C ALA A 14 14.36 -0.64 -4.61
N ASP A 15 15.62 -0.26 -4.43
CA ASP A 15 16.70 -1.19 -4.16
C ASP A 15 16.68 -1.61 -2.68
N HIS A 16 16.66 -2.93 -2.43
CA HIS A 16 16.59 -3.48 -1.07
C HIS A 16 17.78 -3.07 -0.19
N ASP A 17 19.00 -3.00 -0.75
CA ASP A 17 20.21 -2.68 0.00
C ASP A 17 20.24 -1.18 0.33
N GLU A 18 19.80 -0.33 -0.59
CA GLU A 18 19.67 1.11 -0.36
C GLU A 18 18.62 1.41 0.72
N VAL A 19 17.43 0.81 0.65
CA VAL A 19 16.36 1.03 1.64
C VAL A 19 16.77 0.59 3.04
N LYS A 20 17.45 -0.57 3.14
CA LYS A 20 17.94 -1.07 4.43
C LYS A 20 19.03 -0.16 5.01
N HIS A 21 19.92 0.35 4.17
CA HIS A 21 20.99 1.24 4.60
C HIS A 21 20.48 2.62 5.03
N GLU A 22 19.53 3.20 4.29
CA GLU A 22 19.00 4.54 4.58
C GLU A 22 17.94 4.56 5.69
N TYR A 23 17.01 3.60 5.68
CA TYR A 23 15.82 3.64 6.54
C TYR A 23 15.77 2.53 7.60
N GLY A 24 16.68 1.55 7.53
CA GLY A 24 16.83 0.52 8.57
C GLY A 24 15.72 -0.53 8.61
N TYR A 25 14.89 -0.62 7.56
CA TYR A 25 13.89 -1.67 7.40
C TYR A 25 14.05 -2.40 6.06
N GLU A 26 13.52 -3.62 5.99
CA GLU A 26 13.58 -4.46 4.80
C GLU A 26 12.31 -4.28 3.97
N LEU A 27 12.46 -4.22 2.65
CA LEU A 27 11.32 -4.32 1.74
C LEU A 27 10.82 -5.77 1.74
N ALA A 28 9.51 -5.93 1.86
CA ALA A 28 8.86 -7.23 1.70
C ALA A 28 8.90 -7.61 0.21
N SER A 29 9.34 -8.83 -0.08
CA SER A 29 9.40 -9.36 -1.45
C SER A 29 8.02 -9.61 -2.03
N GLU A 30 7.02 -9.91 -1.19
CA GLU A 30 5.63 -10.09 -1.59
C GLU A 30 4.70 -9.50 -0.54
N VAL A 31 3.50 -9.13 -1.00
CA VAL A 31 2.46 -8.61 -0.12
C VAL A 31 1.76 -9.78 0.57
N ALA A 32 1.89 -9.89 1.90
CA ALA A 32 1.43 -11.05 2.67
C ALA A 32 -0.09 -11.08 2.90
N GLY A 33 -0.68 -9.94 3.30
CA GLY A 33 -2.12 -9.78 3.50
C GLY A 33 -2.80 -10.77 4.47
N PRO A 34 -4.08 -10.55 4.81
CA PRO A 34 -4.85 -9.33 4.58
C PRO A 34 -4.52 -8.23 5.61
N TYR A 35 -4.52 -6.97 5.19
CA TYR A 35 -4.18 -5.79 6.00
C TYR A 35 -5.41 -5.05 6.53
N ASP A 36 -5.22 -4.34 7.65
CA ASP A 36 -6.20 -3.39 8.16
C ASP A 36 -6.21 -2.08 7.34
N ALA A 37 -5.06 -1.70 6.78
CA ALA A 37 -4.91 -0.54 5.90
C ALA A 37 -3.88 -0.81 4.81
N VAL A 38 -4.15 -0.33 3.60
CA VAL A 38 -3.19 -0.28 2.49
C VAL A 38 -2.98 1.18 2.11
N ILE A 39 -1.72 1.61 2.03
CA ILE A 39 -1.33 2.97 1.70
C ILE A 39 -0.59 2.97 0.37
N VAL A 40 -1.16 3.64 -0.63
CA VAL A 40 -0.50 3.91 -1.91
C VAL A 40 0.19 5.26 -1.80
N ALA A 41 1.49 5.23 -1.56
CA ALA A 41 2.29 6.43 -1.31
C ALA A 41 2.80 7.11 -2.59
N VAL A 42 2.93 6.36 -3.68
CA VAL A 42 3.55 6.79 -4.95
C VAL A 42 2.72 6.35 -6.15
N ASN A 43 2.87 7.07 -7.26
CA ASN A 43 2.15 6.82 -8.51
C ASN A 43 3.01 6.03 -9.49
N HIS A 44 3.38 4.81 -9.11
CA HIS A 44 3.98 3.86 -10.05
C HIS A 44 2.89 3.24 -10.94
N ASP A 45 3.21 3.03 -12.20
CA ASP A 45 2.27 2.51 -13.21
C ASP A 45 1.74 1.12 -12.82
N GLU A 46 2.56 0.33 -12.14
CA GLU A 46 2.22 -1.00 -11.62
C GLU A 46 1.05 -0.96 -10.64
N TYR A 47 0.96 0.11 -9.83
CA TYR A 47 -0.16 0.32 -8.92
C TYR A 47 -1.32 1.01 -9.63
N ALA A 48 -1.06 2.03 -10.46
CA ALA A 48 -2.11 2.76 -11.18
C ALA A 48 -2.97 1.85 -12.08
N ALA A 49 -2.36 0.78 -12.59
CA ALA A 49 -3.01 -0.26 -13.39
C ALA A 49 -3.88 -1.24 -12.57
N LYS A 50 -3.76 -1.28 -11.24
CA LYS A 50 -4.59 -2.14 -10.38
C LYS A 50 -6.00 -1.57 -10.22
N ASP A 51 -6.94 -2.46 -9.93
CA ASP A 51 -8.35 -2.14 -9.72
C ASP A 51 -8.78 -2.36 -8.27
N GLU A 52 -10.02 -1.98 -7.97
CA GLU A 52 -10.61 -2.11 -6.63
C GLU A 52 -10.62 -3.56 -6.13
N ALA A 53 -10.82 -4.53 -7.03
CA ALA A 53 -10.87 -5.94 -6.67
C ALA A 53 -9.51 -6.45 -6.17
N TRP A 54 -8.42 -6.00 -6.77
CA TRP A 54 -7.06 -6.32 -6.33
C TRP A 54 -6.82 -5.86 -4.88
N TYR A 55 -7.13 -4.60 -4.57
CA TYR A 55 -6.99 -4.06 -3.21
C TYR A 55 -7.94 -4.73 -2.21
N LYS A 56 -9.17 -5.06 -2.63
CA LYS A 56 -10.14 -5.77 -1.80
C LYS A 56 -9.67 -7.16 -1.40
N GLY A 57 -8.92 -7.86 -2.26
CA GLY A 57 -8.30 -9.15 -1.94
C GLY A 57 -7.21 -9.05 -0.86
N MET A 58 -6.61 -7.87 -0.70
CA MET A 58 -5.51 -7.63 0.24
C MET A 58 -5.97 -6.99 1.54
N LEU A 59 -7.20 -6.51 1.61
CA LEU A 59 -7.76 -5.85 2.79
C LEU A 59 -8.64 -6.80 3.58
N LYS A 60 -8.58 -6.69 4.91
CA LYS A 60 -9.57 -7.31 5.80
C LYS A 60 -10.94 -6.68 5.55
N PRO A 61 -12.05 -7.34 5.97
CA PRO A 61 -13.36 -6.69 6.01
C PRO A 61 -13.28 -5.37 6.79
N LYS A 62 -13.80 -4.28 6.20
CA LYS A 62 -13.70 -2.89 6.71
C LYS A 62 -12.30 -2.27 6.69
N GLY A 63 -11.33 -2.89 6.02
CA GLY A 63 -10.02 -2.29 5.78
C GLY A 63 -10.12 -1.02 4.94
N VAL A 64 -9.11 -0.17 5.05
CA VAL A 64 -9.06 1.15 4.38
C VAL A 64 -7.98 1.18 3.29
N LEU A 65 -8.34 1.72 2.14
CA LEU A 65 -7.39 2.11 1.10
C LEU A 65 -7.11 3.61 1.21
N VAL A 66 -5.85 3.95 1.45
CA VAL A 66 -5.36 5.33 1.53
C VAL A 66 -4.52 5.63 0.28
N ASP A 67 -4.89 6.65 -0.45
CA ASP A 67 -4.26 7.05 -1.70
C ASP A 67 -3.69 8.48 -1.57
N LEU A 68 -2.38 8.57 -1.33
CA LEU A 68 -1.73 9.86 -1.06
C LEU A 68 -1.60 10.73 -2.33
N LYS A 69 -1.70 10.12 -3.52
CA LYS A 69 -1.54 10.80 -4.81
C LYS A 69 -2.86 11.01 -5.55
N GLY A 70 -3.95 10.39 -5.09
CA GLY A 70 -5.29 10.54 -5.66
C GLY A 70 -5.46 9.83 -7.01
N ILE A 71 -4.71 8.77 -7.26
CA ILE A 71 -4.70 7.98 -8.50
C ILE A 71 -6.05 7.27 -8.73
N TYR A 72 -6.78 6.97 -7.65
CA TYR A 72 -8.03 6.21 -7.69
C TYR A 72 -9.29 7.02 -7.40
N ARG A 73 -9.19 8.36 -7.41
CA ARG A 73 -10.37 9.21 -7.13
C ARG A 73 -11.51 8.91 -8.10
N GLY A 74 -12.68 8.61 -7.54
CA GLY A 74 -13.89 8.24 -8.30
C GLY A 74 -13.88 6.82 -8.89
N ARG A 75 -12.83 6.02 -8.64
CA ARG A 75 -12.70 4.63 -9.12
C ARG A 75 -13.09 3.59 -8.06
N MET A 76 -12.96 3.93 -6.77
CA MET A 76 -13.28 3.05 -5.64
C MET A 76 -14.73 3.26 -5.17
N LYS A 77 -15.54 2.20 -5.08
CA LYS A 77 -16.97 2.26 -4.74
C LYS A 77 -17.35 1.40 -3.54
N GLU A 78 -16.69 0.27 -3.35
CA GLU A 78 -16.98 -0.71 -2.31
C GLU A 78 -16.05 -0.59 -1.10
N LEU A 79 -14.79 -0.19 -1.33
CA LEU A 79 -13.80 -0.03 -0.26
C LEU A 79 -13.97 1.28 0.50
N THR A 80 -13.62 1.25 1.78
CA THR A 80 -13.38 2.49 2.53
C THR A 80 -12.16 3.17 1.90
N TYR A 81 -12.40 4.26 1.17
CA TYR A 81 -11.39 4.98 0.42
C TYR A 81 -11.16 6.38 1.01
N TRP A 82 -9.89 6.75 1.19
CA TRP A 82 -9.48 8.10 1.56
C TRP A 82 -8.32 8.54 0.67
N SER A 83 -8.37 9.79 0.20
CA SER A 83 -7.27 10.44 -0.50
C SER A 83 -7.01 11.82 0.09
N LEU A 84 -5.76 12.30 -0.01
CA LEU A 84 -5.43 13.69 0.27
C LEU A 84 -6.09 14.64 -0.75
#